data_AF-J9EJ18-F1
#
_entry.id   AF-J9EJ18-F1
#
_cell.length_a   1.000
_cell.length_b   1.000
_cell.length_c   1.000
_cell.angle_alpha   90.00
_cell.angle_beta   90.00
_cell.angle_gamma   90.00
#
_symmetry.space_group_name_H-M   'P 1'
#
loop_
_entity.id
_entity.type
_entity.pdbx_description
1 polymer ?
#
loop_
_entity_poly.entity_id
_entity_poly.type
_entity_poly.pdbx_seq_one_letter_code
_entity_poly.pdbx_strand_id
1 'polypeptide(L)'
;NPTTFVSHLPIYQDGSCNGLQHYAALGRDQEGGKEVNLVPAEKPSDVYSSVAARVEQKRLEDEQSPESEVHDLALSLRTVMPGPVSRKVIKQTVMTTVYGVTMNGARRQIERQLKAMEIDSNERMKYATYLADRTFRSLNDAFTSSMKMKDWFRDCAEAIVKLMHTVEWITPLGLPVYQPYLETKMEENKVYRLPKTIKQINAFPPNFVHSLDSTHMMLTALNCRRLGITFAAVHDCYWTHACEVDEMNKICREQFVHLHSEPLVKQCAEFFRQKYLPNWLRTVMLTEEFQEIRKKFTPKVRQGMLDLDAVRHSTYFFS
;
A
#
# COMPACT_ATOMS: atom_id res chain seq x y z
N ASN A 1 -42.77 -9.02 13.79
CA ASN A 1 -42.46 -8.23 12.58
C ASN A 1 -40.95 -8.08 12.51
N PRO A 2 -40.26 -8.62 11.48
CA PRO A 2 -38.82 -8.49 11.35
C PRO A 2 -38.31 -7.04 11.34
N THR A 3 -39.10 -6.09 10.83
CA THR A 3 -38.68 -4.67 10.72
C THR A 3 -38.62 -3.93 12.06
N THR A 4 -39.17 -4.51 13.13
CA THR A 4 -39.18 -3.93 14.48
C THR A 4 -38.28 -4.70 15.45
N PHE A 5 -37.53 -5.69 14.96
CA PHE A 5 -36.61 -6.46 15.78
C PHE A 5 -35.38 -5.60 16.13
N VAL A 6 -35.06 -5.51 17.42
CA VAL A 6 -33.88 -4.79 17.91
C VAL A 6 -32.64 -5.69 17.76
N SER A 7 -31.86 -5.45 16.70
CA SER A 7 -30.63 -6.21 16.44
C SER A 7 -29.43 -5.61 17.16
N HIS A 8 -28.68 -6.45 17.86
CA HIS A 8 -27.43 -6.08 18.53
C HIS A 8 -26.18 -6.55 17.77
N LEU A 9 -26.34 -7.26 16.65
CA LEU A 9 -25.23 -7.79 15.87
C LEU A 9 -24.58 -6.65 15.05
N PRO A 10 -23.27 -6.39 15.20
CA PRO A 10 -22.56 -5.45 14.34
C PRO A 10 -22.44 -6.03 12.93
N ILE A 11 -22.70 -5.19 11.92
CA ILE A 11 -22.47 -5.49 10.51
C ILE A 11 -21.23 -4.75 10.08
N TYR A 12 -20.31 -5.47 9.43
CA TYR A 12 -19.03 -4.94 9.00
C TYR A 12 -19.00 -4.67 7.49
N GLN A 13 -18.26 -3.65 7.10
CA GLN A 13 -17.96 -3.27 5.72
C GLN A 13 -16.44 -3.11 5.62
N ASP A 14 -15.81 -3.84 4.69
CA ASP A 14 -14.35 -3.93 4.61
C ASP A 14 -13.84 -3.29 3.32
N GLY A 15 -12.71 -2.60 3.42
CA GLY A 15 -12.01 -2.09 2.24
C GLY A 15 -11.47 -3.25 1.40
N SER A 16 -11.64 -3.19 0.06
CA SER A 16 -11.24 -4.31 -0.81
C SER A 16 -9.74 -4.64 -0.71
N CYS A 17 -8.90 -3.60 -0.77
CA CYS A 17 -7.48 -3.65 -0.45
C CYS A 17 -7.04 -2.22 -0.10
N ASN A 18 -7.24 -1.83 1.17
CA ASN A 18 -7.22 -0.43 1.57
C ASN A 18 -5.91 0.30 1.23
N GLY A 19 -4.76 -0.33 1.47
CA GLY A 19 -3.47 0.24 1.08
C GLY A 19 -3.36 0.57 -0.42
N LEU A 20 -3.87 -0.28 -1.31
CA LEU A 20 -3.91 -0.01 -2.75
C LEU A 20 -4.96 1.07 -3.10
N GLN A 21 -6.09 1.14 -2.37
CA GLN A 21 -7.07 2.21 -2.52
C GLN A 21 -6.44 3.58 -2.23
N HIS A 22 -5.69 3.72 -1.12
CA HIS A 22 -4.97 4.95 -0.82
C HIS A 22 -3.90 5.28 -1.87
N TYR A 23 -3.12 4.30 -2.33
CA TYR A 23 -2.13 4.54 -3.38
C TYR A 23 -2.77 4.99 -4.70
N ALA A 24 -3.84 4.32 -5.13
CA ALA A 24 -4.56 4.67 -6.34
C ALA A 24 -5.16 6.08 -6.26
N ALA A 25 -5.69 6.47 -5.09
CA ALA A 25 -6.19 7.82 -4.85
C ALA A 25 -5.07 8.88 -4.86
N LEU A 26 -3.95 8.64 -4.16
CA LEU A 26 -2.78 9.53 -4.15
C LEU A 26 -2.20 9.74 -5.55
N GLY A 27 -2.12 8.67 -6.35
CA GLY A 27 -1.60 8.68 -7.71
C GLY A 27 -2.63 9.08 -8.77
N ARG A 28 -3.91 9.22 -8.42
CA ARG A 28 -5.04 9.33 -9.35
C ARG A 28 -5.00 8.25 -10.45
N ASP A 29 -4.67 7.02 -10.05
CA ASP A 29 -4.48 5.86 -10.91
C ASP A 29 -5.84 5.26 -11.33
N GLN A 30 -6.28 5.51 -12.55
CA GLN A 30 -7.62 5.13 -13.01
C GLN A 30 -7.77 3.61 -13.15
N GLU A 31 -6.78 2.94 -13.73
CA GLU A 31 -6.82 1.48 -13.91
C GLU A 31 -6.66 0.78 -12.55
N GLY A 32 -5.70 1.23 -11.73
CA GLY A 32 -5.57 0.73 -10.37
C GLY A 32 -6.85 0.96 -9.56
N GLY A 33 -7.49 2.13 -9.68
CA GLY A 33 -8.73 2.46 -9.01
C GLY A 33 -9.91 1.54 -9.37
N LYS A 34 -10.00 1.08 -10.63
CA LYS A 34 -11.01 0.07 -11.03
C LYS A 34 -10.77 -1.27 -10.35
N GLU A 35 -9.50 -1.70 -10.26
CA GLU A 35 -9.10 -2.99 -9.66
C GLU A 35 -9.41 -3.04 -8.15
N VAL A 36 -9.43 -1.89 -7.47
CA VAL A 36 -9.70 -1.78 -6.02
C VAL A 36 -10.99 -1.03 -5.69
N ASN A 37 -11.96 -1.05 -6.61
CA ASN A 37 -13.33 -0.56 -6.40
C ASN A 37 -13.43 0.93 -5.99
N LEU A 38 -12.51 1.79 -6.44
CA LEU A 38 -12.68 3.24 -6.35
C LEU A 38 -13.65 3.78 -7.42
N VAL A 39 -13.82 3.05 -8.52
CA VAL A 39 -14.72 3.40 -9.62
C VAL A 39 -15.97 2.53 -9.52
N PRO A 40 -17.19 3.09 -9.72
CA PRO A 40 -18.42 2.30 -9.71
C PRO A 40 -18.40 1.18 -10.74
N ALA A 41 -18.93 0.03 -10.35
CA ALA A 41 -19.06 -1.15 -11.21
C ALA A 41 -20.31 -1.95 -10.79
N GLU A 42 -20.85 -2.76 -11.71
CA GLU A 42 -21.99 -3.65 -11.42
C GLU A 42 -21.61 -4.87 -10.56
N LYS A 43 -20.33 -5.23 -10.53
CA LYS A 43 -19.79 -6.34 -9.75
C LYS A 43 -18.50 -5.91 -9.06
N PRO A 44 -18.18 -6.49 -7.88
CA PRO A 44 -16.95 -6.16 -7.19
C PRO A 44 -15.74 -6.63 -8.01
N SER A 45 -14.79 -5.74 -8.22
CA SER A 45 -13.46 -6.08 -8.72
C SER A 45 -12.68 -6.85 -7.65
N ASP A 46 -11.92 -7.84 -8.09
CA ASP A 46 -11.06 -8.67 -7.24
C ASP A 46 -9.61 -8.55 -7.70
N VAL A 47 -8.91 -7.52 -7.20
CA VAL A 47 -7.50 -7.25 -7.51
C VAL A 47 -6.62 -8.49 -7.39
N TYR A 48 -6.92 -9.38 -6.43
CA TYR A 48 -6.15 -10.60 -6.24
C TYR A 48 -6.32 -11.57 -7.41
N SER A 49 -7.54 -11.74 -7.92
CA SER A 49 -7.79 -12.57 -9.10
C SER A 49 -7.18 -11.96 -10.36
N SER A 50 -7.26 -10.62 -10.53
CA SER A 50 -6.59 -9.92 -11.64
C SER A 50 -5.08 -10.12 -11.61
N VAL A 51 -4.44 -9.93 -10.45
CA VAL A 51 -2.99 -10.17 -10.31
C VAL A 51 -2.64 -11.64 -10.53
N ALA A 52 -3.43 -12.58 -10.02
CA ALA A 52 -3.22 -14.01 -10.25
C ALA A 52 -3.27 -14.37 -11.74
N ALA A 53 -4.22 -13.82 -12.50
CA ALA A 53 -4.32 -14.00 -13.94
C ALA A 53 -3.09 -13.42 -14.67
N ARG A 54 -2.60 -12.24 -14.26
CA ARG A 54 -1.36 -11.65 -14.82
C ARG A 54 -0.11 -12.47 -14.51
N VAL A 55 -0.05 -13.08 -13.33
CA VAL A 55 1.03 -14.02 -12.96
C VAL A 55 0.98 -15.26 -13.83
N GLU A 56 -0.21 -15.83 -14.06
CA GLU A 56 -0.38 -16.97 -14.96
C GLU A 56 0.00 -16.62 -16.40
N GLN A 57 -0.39 -15.45 -16.90
CA GLN A 57 -0.01 -14.99 -18.22
C GLN A 57 1.52 -14.93 -18.38
N LYS A 58 2.22 -14.32 -17.41
CA LYS A 58 3.69 -14.27 -17.41
C LYS A 58 4.32 -15.66 -17.38
N ARG A 59 3.68 -16.60 -16.68
CA ARG A 59 4.14 -17.99 -16.67
C ARG A 59 3.98 -18.69 -18.01
N LEU A 60 2.86 -18.49 -18.70
CA LEU A 60 2.67 -18.98 -20.06
C LEU A 60 3.69 -18.39 -21.03
N GLU A 61 4.02 -17.11 -20.88
CA GLU A 61 5.08 -16.44 -21.67
C GLU A 61 6.47 -17.05 -21.38
N ASP A 62 6.79 -17.31 -20.11
CA ASP A 62 8.05 -17.94 -19.70
C ASP A 62 8.15 -19.40 -20.21
N GLU A 63 7.05 -20.16 -20.18
CA GLU A 63 6.93 -21.52 -20.73
C GLU A 63 7.18 -21.57 -22.25
N GLN A 64 6.99 -20.45 -22.96
CA GLN A 64 7.23 -20.35 -24.41
C GLN A 64 8.55 -19.64 -24.75
N SER A 65 9.26 -19.13 -23.74
CA SER A 65 10.53 -18.42 -23.94
C SER A 65 11.65 -19.39 -24.36
N PRO A 66 12.75 -18.88 -24.97
CA PRO A 66 13.91 -19.71 -25.30
C PRO A 66 14.46 -20.46 -24.07
N GLU A 67 15.07 -21.63 -24.30
CA GLU A 67 15.66 -22.47 -23.25
C GLU A 67 16.53 -21.63 -22.30
N SER A 68 16.10 -21.58 -21.05
CA SER A 68 16.70 -20.79 -19.98
C SER A 68 16.29 -21.36 -18.62
N GLU A 69 17.02 -21.00 -17.57
CA GLU A 69 16.68 -21.43 -16.21
C GLU A 69 15.25 -21.02 -15.81
N VAL A 70 14.76 -19.89 -16.32
CA VAL A 70 13.39 -19.41 -16.09
C VAL A 70 12.37 -20.27 -16.82
N HIS A 71 12.64 -20.65 -18.07
CA HIS A 71 11.81 -21.55 -18.86
C HIS A 71 11.65 -22.91 -18.18
N ASP A 72 12.78 -23.52 -17.80
CA ASP A 72 12.79 -24.83 -17.13
C ASP A 72 12.02 -24.80 -15.80
N LEU A 73 12.18 -23.71 -15.03
CA LEU A 73 11.47 -23.54 -13.77
C LEU A 73 9.97 -23.35 -13.96
N ALA A 74 9.54 -22.63 -15.01
CA ALA A 74 8.13 -22.44 -15.34
C ALA A 74 7.46 -23.77 -15.76
N LEU A 75 8.14 -24.59 -16.56
CA LEU A 75 7.68 -25.94 -16.93
C LEU A 75 7.66 -26.91 -15.74
N SER A 76 8.69 -26.88 -14.88
CA SER A 76 8.74 -27.64 -13.64
C SER A 76 7.57 -27.26 -12.71
N LEU A 77 7.28 -25.95 -12.58
CA LEU A 77 6.12 -25.47 -11.83
C LEU A 77 4.79 -25.92 -12.44
N ARG A 78 4.64 -25.92 -13.77
CA ARG A 78 3.43 -26.45 -14.46
C ARG A 78 3.17 -27.91 -14.13
N THR A 79 4.22 -28.71 -13.96
CA THR A 79 4.09 -30.14 -13.64
C THR A 79 3.45 -30.35 -12.26
N VAL A 80 3.84 -29.56 -11.26
CA VAL A 80 3.29 -29.64 -9.90
C VAL A 80 2.04 -28.78 -9.67
N MET A 81 1.81 -27.79 -10.54
CA MET A 81 0.64 -26.91 -10.56
C MET A 81 0.09 -26.80 -11.99
N PRO A 82 -0.68 -27.82 -12.47
CA PRO A 82 -1.15 -27.86 -13.85
C PRO A 82 -2.12 -26.73 -14.20
N GLY A 83 -2.95 -26.35 -13.23
CA GLY A 83 -3.91 -25.26 -13.39
C GLY A 83 -3.27 -23.87 -13.27
N PRO A 84 -4.08 -22.81 -13.50
CA PRO A 84 -3.66 -21.43 -13.27
C PRO A 84 -3.23 -21.19 -11.82
N VAL A 85 -2.28 -20.27 -11.63
CA VAL A 85 -1.90 -19.81 -10.28
C VAL A 85 -3.13 -19.28 -9.55
N SER A 86 -3.49 -19.92 -8.44
CA SER A 86 -4.72 -19.56 -7.73
C SER A 86 -4.59 -18.25 -6.94
N ARG A 87 -5.71 -17.52 -6.85
CA ARG A 87 -5.85 -16.33 -6.00
C ARG A 87 -5.30 -16.55 -4.58
N LYS A 88 -5.57 -17.71 -3.99
CA LYS A 88 -5.16 -18.06 -2.60
C LYS A 88 -3.65 -18.02 -2.41
N VAL A 89 -2.87 -18.42 -3.41
CA VAL A 89 -1.40 -18.45 -3.33
C VAL A 89 -0.81 -17.05 -3.22
N ILE A 90 -1.35 -16.09 -3.97
CA ILE A 90 -0.77 -14.74 -4.09
C ILE A 90 -1.48 -13.70 -3.21
N LYS A 91 -2.70 -13.97 -2.72
CA LYS A 91 -3.54 -13.01 -1.97
C LYS A 91 -2.77 -12.31 -0.85
N GLN A 92 -2.10 -13.09 0.01
CA GLN A 92 -1.37 -12.54 1.15
C GLN A 92 -0.21 -11.63 0.70
N THR A 93 0.52 -12.05 -0.33
CA THR A 93 1.63 -11.28 -0.90
C THR A 93 1.16 -9.95 -1.48
N VAL A 94 0.10 -9.97 -2.27
CA VAL A 94 -0.50 -8.74 -2.83
C VAL A 94 -0.95 -7.80 -1.72
N MET A 95 -1.71 -8.32 -0.75
CA MET A 95 -2.23 -7.53 0.37
C MET A 95 -1.13 -6.87 1.21
N THR A 96 0.00 -7.55 1.40
CA THR A 96 1.07 -7.08 2.30
C THR A 96 2.18 -6.31 1.60
N THR A 97 2.26 -6.36 0.26
CA THR A 97 3.27 -5.63 -0.53
C THR A 97 3.11 -4.12 -0.45
N VAL A 98 1.88 -3.62 -0.38
CA VAL A 98 1.61 -2.19 -0.14
C VAL A 98 2.08 -1.74 1.23
N TYR A 99 2.09 -2.66 2.20
CA TYR A 99 2.56 -2.44 3.56
C TYR A 99 4.05 -2.76 3.75
N GLY A 100 4.83 -2.79 2.67
CA GLY A 100 6.29 -2.84 2.73
C GLY A 100 6.88 -4.24 2.88
N VAL A 101 6.12 -5.30 2.57
CA VAL A 101 6.70 -6.64 2.46
C VAL A 101 7.83 -6.66 1.42
N THR A 102 8.96 -7.22 1.84
CA THR A 102 10.14 -7.42 1.00
C THR A 102 9.99 -8.68 0.16
N MET A 103 10.83 -8.81 -0.88
CA MET A 103 10.88 -10.03 -1.70
C MET A 103 11.07 -11.31 -0.84
N ASN A 104 11.91 -11.26 0.19
CA ASN A 104 12.09 -12.39 1.11
C ASN A 104 10.83 -12.70 1.93
N GLY A 105 10.09 -11.66 2.35
CA GLY A 105 8.80 -11.84 3.03
C GLY A 105 7.75 -12.47 2.11
N ALA A 106 7.65 -11.98 0.88
CA ALA A 106 6.75 -12.49 -0.15
C ALA A 106 7.04 -13.96 -0.50
N ARG A 107 8.32 -14.32 -0.68
CA ARG A 107 8.77 -15.71 -0.88
C ARG A 107 8.24 -16.63 0.22
N ARG A 108 8.45 -16.27 1.49
CA ARG A 108 7.97 -17.05 2.64
C ARG A 108 6.46 -17.11 2.77
N GLN A 109 5.73 -16.09 2.30
CA GLN A 109 4.27 -16.12 2.27
C GLN A 109 3.77 -17.11 1.22
N ILE A 110 4.31 -17.04 0.00
CA ILE A 110 3.94 -17.95 -1.09
C ILE A 110 4.37 -19.38 -0.78
N GLU A 111 5.58 -19.59 -0.27
CA GLU A 111 6.08 -20.91 0.12
C GLU A 111 5.14 -21.60 1.12
N ARG A 112 4.63 -20.86 2.11
CA ARG A 112 3.63 -21.38 3.07
C ARG A 112 2.34 -21.81 2.39
N GLN A 113 1.88 -21.06 1.38
CA GLN A 113 0.70 -21.45 0.59
C GLN A 113 0.98 -22.69 -0.27
N LEU A 114 2.14 -22.77 -0.93
CA LEU A 114 2.54 -23.94 -1.71
C LEU A 114 2.63 -25.19 -0.83
N LYS A 115 3.19 -25.07 0.39
CA LYS A 115 3.22 -26.15 1.38
C LYS A 115 1.81 -26.59 1.79
N ALA A 116 0.89 -25.64 1.99
CA ALA A 116 -0.51 -25.95 2.32
C ALA A 116 -1.31 -26.58 1.17
N MET A 117 -0.79 -26.50 -0.07
CA MET A 117 -1.34 -27.18 -1.24
C MET A 117 -0.67 -28.54 -1.49
N GLU A 118 0.11 -29.04 -0.52
CA GLU A 118 0.81 -30.33 -0.60
C GLU A 118 1.80 -30.44 -1.77
N ILE A 119 2.28 -29.31 -2.29
CA ILE A 119 3.37 -29.29 -3.27
C ILE A 119 4.67 -29.57 -2.50
N ASP A 120 4.98 -30.85 -2.33
CA ASP A 120 6.19 -31.34 -1.68
C ASP A 120 7.29 -31.59 -2.70
N SER A 121 7.99 -30.51 -3.04
CA SER A 121 9.15 -30.52 -3.93
C SER A 121 10.32 -29.89 -3.21
N ASN A 122 11.51 -30.48 -3.41
CA ASN A 122 12.79 -29.87 -3.00
C ASN A 122 13.01 -28.49 -3.67
N GLU A 123 12.25 -28.19 -4.74
CA GLU A 123 12.27 -26.92 -5.46
C GLU A 123 11.23 -25.91 -4.98
N ARG A 124 10.45 -26.20 -3.92
CA ARG A 124 9.37 -25.32 -3.43
C ARG A 124 9.82 -23.86 -3.23
N MET A 125 11.03 -23.64 -2.71
CA MET A 125 11.58 -22.30 -2.54
C MET A 125 11.89 -21.60 -3.87
N LYS A 126 12.31 -22.35 -4.90
CA LYS A 126 12.51 -21.83 -6.25
C LYS A 126 11.16 -21.40 -6.85
N TYR A 127 10.13 -22.24 -6.75
CA TYR A 127 8.78 -21.89 -7.19
C TYR A 127 8.23 -20.66 -6.45
N ALA A 128 8.41 -20.59 -5.12
CA ALA A 128 7.99 -19.43 -4.34
C ALA A 128 8.73 -18.16 -4.74
N THR A 129 10.02 -18.27 -5.09
CA THR A 129 10.83 -17.16 -5.59
C THR A 129 10.37 -16.67 -6.95
N TYR A 130 10.12 -17.60 -7.86
CA TYR A 130 9.58 -17.30 -9.19
C TYR A 130 8.20 -16.62 -9.10
N LEU A 131 7.27 -17.21 -8.35
CA LEU A 131 5.93 -16.66 -8.18
C LEU A 131 5.94 -15.30 -7.46
N ALA A 132 6.83 -15.11 -6.48
CA ALA A 132 6.98 -13.81 -5.82
C ALA A 132 7.43 -12.75 -6.83
N ASP A 133 8.47 -13.01 -7.62
CA ASP A 133 8.95 -12.09 -8.65
C ASP A 133 7.85 -11.74 -9.67
N ARG A 134 7.15 -12.75 -10.21
CA ARG A 134 6.04 -12.53 -11.15
C ARG A 134 4.87 -11.78 -10.53
N THR A 135 4.61 -11.98 -9.24
CA THR A 135 3.59 -11.21 -8.50
C THR A 135 3.98 -9.74 -8.38
N PHE A 136 5.23 -9.41 -8.01
CA PHE A 136 5.71 -8.02 -7.94
C PHE A 136 5.65 -7.33 -9.30
N ARG A 137 6.08 -8.00 -10.38
CA ARG A 137 5.98 -7.46 -11.75
C ARG A 137 4.52 -7.19 -12.13
N SER A 138 3.63 -8.14 -11.85
CA SER A 138 2.20 -7.98 -12.16
C SER A 138 1.54 -6.85 -11.36
N LEU A 139 1.99 -6.60 -10.12
CA LEU A 139 1.55 -5.44 -9.34
C LEU A 139 2.05 -4.12 -9.94
N ASN A 140 3.30 -4.06 -10.39
CA ASN A 140 3.83 -2.87 -11.06
C ASN A 140 3.07 -2.56 -12.36
N ASP A 141 2.69 -3.60 -13.11
CA ASP A 141 1.91 -3.44 -14.34
C ASP A 141 0.49 -2.93 -14.05
N ALA A 142 -0.16 -3.44 -13.00
CA ALA A 142 -1.52 -3.05 -12.63
C ALA A 142 -1.59 -1.68 -11.93
N PHE A 143 -0.53 -1.28 -11.22
CA PHE A 143 -0.51 -0.10 -10.35
C PHE A 143 0.72 0.78 -10.61
N THR A 144 1.02 1.08 -11.88
CA THR A 144 2.28 1.75 -12.26
C THR A 144 2.46 3.11 -11.59
N SER A 145 1.43 3.95 -11.56
CA SER A 145 1.51 5.29 -10.96
C SER A 145 1.67 5.21 -9.43
N SER A 146 0.92 4.29 -8.82
CA SER A 146 0.99 3.98 -7.40
C SER A 146 2.38 3.50 -6.96
N MET A 147 3.01 2.60 -7.74
CA MET A 147 4.35 2.08 -7.42
C MET A 147 5.44 3.13 -7.61
N LYS A 148 5.32 4.00 -8.62
CA LYS A 148 6.20 5.19 -8.74
C LYS A 148 6.07 6.14 -7.54
N MET A 149 4.88 6.28 -6.97
CA MET A 149 4.67 7.09 -5.75
C MET A 149 5.37 6.47 -4.55
N LYS A 150 5.24 5.15 -4.39
CA LYS A 150 5.95 4.39 -3.36
C LYS A 150 7.47 4.55 -3.47
N ASP A 151 8.03 4.47 -4.68
CA ASP A 151 9.46 4.67 -4.91
C ASP A 151 9.90 6.11 -4.62
N TRP A 152 9.08 7.11 -4.97
CA TRP A 152 9.37 8.51 -4.60
C TRP A 152 9.40 8.72 -3.08
N PHE A 153 8.51 8.08 -2.33
CA PHE A 153 8.58 8.11 -0.86
C PHE A 153 9.89 7.50 -0.35
N ARG A 154 10.36 6.40 -0.94
CA ARG A 154 11.66 5.79 -0.60
C ARG A 154 12.83 6.71 -0.90
N ASP A 155 12.83 7.39 -2.06
CA ASP A 155 13.83 8.40 -2.43
C ASP A 155 13.89 9.53 -1.38
N CYS A 156 12.73 9.99 -0.90
CA CYS A 156 12.66 11.02 0.14
C CYS A 156 13.25 10.53 1.46
N ALA A 157 12.86 9.33 1.92
CA ALA A 157 13.39 8.75 3.15
C ALA A 157 14.91 8.52 3.08
N GLU A 158 15.43 8.10 1.92
CA GLU A 158 16.87 7.96 1.69
C GLU A 158 17.58 9.30 1.86
N ALA A 159 17.02 10.37 1.28
CA ALA A 159 17.58 11.71 1.39
C ALA A 159 17.58 12.24 2.84
N ILE A 160 16.51 11.97 3.60
CA ILE A 160 16.41 12.33 5.02
C ILE A 160 17.47 11.60 5.87
N VAL A 161 17.67 10.31 5.60
CA VAL A 161 18.68 9.52 6.32
C VAL A 161 20.11 9.98 5.98
N LYS A 162 20.38 10.39 4.73
CA LYS A 162 21.68 10.99 4.36
C LYS A 162 21.98 12.25 5.17
N LEU A 163 20.96 13.01 5.54
CA LEU A 163 21.05 14.16 6.45
C LEU A 163 21.12 13.75 7.93
N MET A 164 21.28 12.46 8.24
CA MET A 164 21.38 11.91 9.60
C MET A 164 20.12 12.10 10.45
N HIS A 165 18.96 12.24 9.82
CA HIS A 165 17.67 12.39 10.48
C HIS A 165 16.80 11.13 10.37
N THR A 166 15.86 10.98 11.31
CA THR A 166 14.74 10.04 11.19
C THR A 166 13.61 10.66 10.37
N VAL A 167 12.83 9.83 9.68
CA VAL A 167 11.68 10.30 8.91
C VAL A 167 10.53 10.65 9.83
N GLU A 168 9.95 11.83 9.61
CA GLU A 168 8.84 12.39 10.37
C GLU A 168 7.85 13.05 9.42
N TRP A 169 6.57 13.07 9.75
CA TRP A 169 5.53 13.80 9.01
C TRP A 169 4.38 14.17 9.94
N ILE A 170 3.43 14.95 9.44
CA ILE A 170 2.19 15.29 10.15
C ILE A 170 1.04 14.75 9.31
N THR A 171 0.12 14.02 9.93
CA THR A 171 -1.11 13.56 9.26
C THR A 171 -2.04 14.73 8.94
N PRO A 172 -3.01 14.56 8.02
CA PRO A 172 -3.99 15.63 7.73
C PRO A 172 -4.83 16.06 8.94
N LEU A 173 -4.96 15.20 9.96
CA LEU A 173 -5.59 15.54 11.24
C LEU A 173 -4.65 16.24 12.24
N GLY A 174 -3.43 16.57 11.84
CA GLY A 174 -2.47 17.29 12.68
C GLY A 174 -1.67 16.40 13.65
N LEU A 175 -1.82 15.07 13.59
CA LEU A 175 -1.03 14.15 14.42
C LEU A 175 0.42 14.08 13.91
N PRO A 176 1.45 14.43 14.71
CA PRO A 176 2.85 14.23 14.34
C PRO A 176 3.23 12.74 14.43
N VAL A 177 3.92 12.24 13.42
CA VAL A 177 4.39 10.86 13.34
C VAL A 177 5.88 10.85 13.07
N TYR A 178 6.62 9.97 13.76
CA TYR A 178 8.06 9.78 13.55
C TYR A 178 8.41 8.29 13.53
N GLN A 179 9.45 7.94 12.77
CA GLN A 179 9.95 6.57 12.71
C GLN A 179 11.05 6.33 13.75
N PRO A 180 10.84 5.44 14.75
CA PRO A 180 11.77 5.25 15.87
C PRO A 180 12.97 4.36 15.54
N TYR A 181 13.21 4.05 14.25
CA TYR A 181 14.25 3.10 13.85
C TYR A 181 15.64 3.72 13.96
N LEU A 182 16.24 3.57 15.13
CA LEU A 182 17.59 4.00 15.46
C LEU A 182 18.48 2.79 15.75
N GLU A 183 19.77 2.90 15.45
CA GLU A 183 20.81 1.98 15.88
C GLU A 183 21.83 2.70 16.76
N THR A 184 22.34 1.98 17.75
CA THR A 184 23.36 2.49 18.66
C THR A 184 24.74 2.16 18.09
N LYS A 185 25.60 3.16 17.91
CA LYS A 185 27.01 2.98 17.58
C LYS A 185 27.88 3.51 18.71
N MET A 186 28.99 2.83 18.97
CA MET A 186 30.00 3.25 19.93
C MET A 186 31.30 3.53 19.19
N GLU A 187 31.80 4.75 19.33
CA GLU A 187 33.11 5.18 18.80
C GLU A 187 33.81 5.99 19.90
N GLU A 188 35.08 5.68 20.18
CA GLU A 188 35.92 6.42 21.14
C GLU A 188 35.26 6.70 22.51
N ASN A 189 34.63 5.68 23.13
CA ASN A 189 33.86 5.80 24.38
C ASN A 189 32.64 6.75 24.32
N LYS A 190 32.21 7.18 23.15
CA LYS A 190 30.96 7.96 22.94
C LYS A 190 29.89 7.07 22.32
N VAL A 191 28.66 7.23 22.81
CA VAL A 191 27.48 6.51 22.33
C VAL A 191 26.66 7.43 21.43
N TYR A 192 26.47 7.03 20.18
CA TYR A 192 25.66 7.74 19.20
C TYR A 192 24.42 6.93 18.84
N ARG A 193 23.27 7.59 18.63
CA ARG A 193 22.07 6.98 18.05
C ARG A 193 21.87 7.51 16.65
N LEU A 194 21.99 6.64 15.67
CA LEU A 194 21.88 6.99 14.26
C LEU A 194 20.63 6.36 13.62
N PRO A 195 20.03 6.98 12.59
CA PRO A 195 18.92 6.38 11.86
C PRO A 195 19.35 5.05 11.22
N LYS A 196 18.56 3.99 11.44
CA LYS A 196 18.79 2.70 10.78
C LYS A 196 18.31 2.78 9.33
N THR A 197 19.25 3.06 8.42
CA THR A 197 18.99 3.40 7.01
C THR A 197 17.95 2.52 6.33
N ILE A 198 18.20 1.20 6.29
CA ILE A 198 17.31 0.26 5.58
C ILE A 198 15.90 0.26 6.16
N LYS A 199 15.74 0.39 7.50
CA LYS A 199 14.43 0.37 8.14
C LYS A 199 13.67 1.68 7.91
N GLN A 200 14.33 2.83 8.03
CA GLN A 200 13.72 4.14 7.75
C GLN A 200 13.16 4.19 6.32
N ILE A 201 14.00 3.83 5.33
CA ILE A 201 13.64 3.87 3.91
C ILE A 201 12.46 2.93 3.59
N ASN A 202 12.54 1.67 4.02
CA ASN A 202 11.54 0.67 3.62
C ASN A 202 10.22 0.78 4.40
N ALA A 203 10.26 1.33 5.62
CA ALA A 203 9.06 1.48 6.45
C ALA A 203 8.33 2.80 6.20
N PHE A 204 8.94 3.79 5.54
CA PHE A 204 8.27 5.07 5.37
C PHE A 204 7.02 5.00 4.46
N PRO A 205 7.08 4.46 3.22
CA PRO A 205 5.89 4.34 2.40
C PRO A 205 4.71 3.62 3.08
N PRO A 206 4.89 2.45 3.73
CA PRO A 206 3.77 1.77 4.38
C PRO A 206 3.28 2.52 5.62
N ASN A 207 4.17 3.11 6.44
CA ASN A 207 3.73 3.88 7.61
C ASN A 207 2.97 5.15 7.20
N PHE A 208 3.36 5.79 6.09
CA PHE A 208 2.65 6.95 5.57
C PHE A 208 1.24 6.57 5.12
N VAL A 209 1.09 5.49 4.34
CA VAL A 209 -0.24 5.00 3.93
C VAL A 209 -1.07 4.56 5.13
N HIS A 210 -0.47 3.89 6.12
CA HIS A 210 -1.18 3.58 7.37
C HIS A 210 -1.64 4.83 8.12
N SER A 211 -0.86 5.90 8.10
CA SER A 211 -1.31 7.14 8.72
C SER A 211 -2.51 7.78 7.98
N LEU A 212 -2.65 7.53 6.67
CA LEU A 212 -3.82 7.94 5.89
C LEU A 212 -5.02 7.03 6.13
N ASP A 213 -4.83 5.71 6.28
CA ASP A 213 -5.92 4.79 6.64
C ASP A 213 -6.53 5.16 8.00
N SER A 214 -5.67 5.50 8.95
CA SER A 214 -6.06 5.89 10.29
C SER A 214 -6.79 7.22 10.27
N THR A 215 -6.31 8.16 9.46
CA THR A 215 -6.98 9.45 9.24
C THR A 215 -8.37 9.26 8.64
N HIS A 216 -8.52 8.42 7.62
CA HIS A 216 -9.81 8.14 6.99
C HIS A 216 -10.78 7.47 7.96
N MET A 217 -10.31 6.49 8.73
CA MET A 217 -11.10 5.84 9.78
C MET A 217 -11.57 6.85 10.85
N MET A 218 -10.66 7.71 11.33
CA MET A 218 -11.00 8.73 12.33
C MET A 218 -12.01 9.74 11.81
N LEU A 219 -11.84 10.24 10.57
CA LEU A 219 -12.78 11.15 9.93
C LEU A 219 -14.17 10.49 9.79
N THR A 220 -14.21 9.23 9.36
CA THR A 220 -15.46 8.46 9.24
C THR A 220 -16.13 8.31 10.60
N ALA A 221 -15.39 7.87 11.62
CA ALA A 221 -15.90 7.70 12.99
C ALA A 221 -16.47 9.00 13.59
N LEU A 222 -15.78 10.13 13.41
CA LEU A 222 -16.22 11.42 13.92
C LEU A 222 -17.53 11.88 13.26
N ASN A 223 -17.68 11.68 11.95
CA ASN A 223 -18.89 12.07 11.23
C ASN A 223 -20.06 11.10 11.49
N CYS A 224 -19.81 9.79 11.60
CA CYS A 224 -20.81 8.83 12.07
C CYS A 224 -21.35 9.23 13.45
N ARG A 225 -20.45 9.53 14.40
CA ARG A 225 -20.83 9.94 15.76
C ARG A 225 -21.69 11.21 15.79
N ARG A 226 -21.44 12.18 14.91
CA ARG A 226 -22.25 13.41 14.80
C ARG A 226 -23.69 13.14 14.39
N LEU A 227 -23.93 12.06 13.64
CA LEU A 227 -25.27 11.64 13.21
C LEU A 227 -25.90 10.61 14.16
N GLY A 228 -25.26 10.30 15.28
CA GLY A 228 -25.75 9.30 16.24
C GLY A 228 -25.50 7.84 15.82
N ILE A 229 -24.74 7.61 14.75
CA ILE A 229 -24.41 6.26 14.26
C ILE A 229 -23.37 5.63 15.18
N THR A 230 -23.64 4.41 15.65
CA THR A 230 -22.66 3.65 16.43
C THR A 230 -21.58 3.13 15.51
N PHE A 231 -20.32 3.42 15.81
CA PHE A 231 -19.19 3.06 14.97
C PHE A 231 -18.11 2.32 15.78
N ALA A 232 -17.63 1.21 15.23
CA ALA A 232 -16.41 0.54 15.65
C ALA A 232 -15.56 0.21 14.42
N ALA A 233 -14.26 0.02 14.59
CA ALA A 233 -13.38 -0.36 13.50
C ALA A 233 -12.26 -1.28 13.95
N VAL A 234 -11.88 -2.20 13.06
CA VAL A 234 -10.64 -2.96 13.13
C VAL A 234 -9.84 -2.60 11.88
N HIS A 235 -8.98 -1.59 11.99
CA HIS A 235 -8.27 -1.00 10.85
C HIS A 235 -9.21 -0.57 9.72
N ASP A 236 -9.19 -1.29 8.60
CA ASP A 236 -9.95 -1.04 7.37
C ASP A 236 -11.33 -1.70 7.32
N CYS A 237 -11.74 -2.35 8.42
CA CYS A 237 -13.04 -2.97 8.56
C CYS A 237 -13.93 -2.13 9.50
N TYR A 238 -14.99 -1.52 8.96
CA TYR A 238 -15.86 -0.56 9.67
C TYR A 238 -17.20 -1.18 10.05
N TRP A 239 -17.59 -1.04 11.30
CA TRP A 239 -18.71 -1.78 11.90
C TRP A 239 -19.76 -0.80 12.42
N THR A 240 -21.03 -1.13 12.17
CA THR A 240 -22.19 -0.39 12.69
C THR A 240 -23.41 -1.32 12.83
N HIS A 241 -24.56 -0.81 13.25
CA HIS A 241 -25.80 -1.59 13.28
C HIS A 241 -26.38 -1.76 11.87
N ALA A 242 -27.09 -2.87 11.63
CA ALA A 242 -27.63 -3.22 10.31
C ALA A 242 -28.48 -2.11 9.66
N CYS A 243 -29.22 -1.32 10.47
CA CYS A 243 -30.04 -0.21 9.98
C CYS A 243 -29.25 1.06 9.60
N GLU A 244 -27.95 1.12 9.92
CA GLU A 244 -27.10 2.30 9.74
C GLU A 244 -26.00 2.08 8.68
N VAL A 245 -25.88 0.86 8.11
CA VAL A 245 -24.83 0.47 7.16
C VAL A 245 -24.78 1.40 5.94
N ASP A 246 -25.93 1.70 5.34
CA ASP A 246 -26.00 2.54 4.15
C ASP A 246 -25.50 3.95 4.42
N GLU A 247 -25.83 4.51 5.59
CA GLU A 247 -25.42 5.86 5.97
C GLU A 247 -23.93 5.90 6.34
N MET A 248 -23.44 4.90 7.08
CA MET A 248 -22.01 4.74 7.34
C MET A 248 -21.20 4.64 6.03
N ASN A 249 -21.69 3.91 5.02
CA ASN A 249 -21.03 3.76 3.74
C ASN A 249 -20.97 5.09 2.94
N LYS A 250 -22.02 5.91 2.99
CA LYS A 250 -21.98 7.27 2.41
C LYS A 250 -20.90 8.11 3.06
N ILE A 251 -20.89 8.17 4.40
CA ILE A 251 -19.89 8.92 5.17
C ILE A 251 -18.48 8.40 4.86
N CYS A 252 -18.28 7.09 4.84
CA CYS A 252 -17.00 6.47 4.52
C CYS A 252 -16.46 6.96 3.16
N ARG A 253 -17.29 6.91 2.11
CA ARG A 253 -16.90 7.38 0.77
C ARG A 253 -16.65 8.90 0.75
N GLU A 254 -17.50 9.68 1.40
CA GLU A 254 -17.34 11.14 1.48
C GLU A 254 -16.04 11.55 2.16
N GLN A 255 -15.71 10.93 3.30
CA GLN A 255 -14.49 11.23 4.04
C GLN A 255 -13.24 10.76 3.29
N PHE A 256 -13.31 9.66 2.54
CA PHE A 256 -12.21 9.24 1.66
C PHE A 256 -11.96 10.26 0.55
N VAL A 257 -13.02 10.72 -0.13
CA VAL A 257 -12.89 11.73 -1.18
C VAL A 257 -12.38 13.04 -0.59
N HIS A 258 -12.90 13.47 0.55
CA HIS A 258 -12.45 14.68 1.24
C HIS A 258 -10.95 14.63 1.54
N LEU A 259 -10.49 13.55 2.18
CA LEU A 259 -9.08 13.33 2.52
C LEU A 259 -8.17 13.40 1.30
N HIS A 260 -8.50 12.68 0.21
CA HIS A 260 -7.64 12.60 -0.98
C HIS A 260 -7.86 13.76 -1.98
N SER A 261 -8.80 14.65 -1.70
CA SER A 261 -8.94 15.93 -2.41
C SER A 261 -7.91 16.94 -1.92
N GLU A 262 -7.35 16.74 -0.73
CA GLU A 262 -6.21 17.53 -0.27
C GLU A 262 -4.93 17.21 -1.06
N PRO A 263 -4.02 18.18 -1.21
CA PRO A 263 -2.75 17.99 -1.91
C PRO A 263 -1.71 17.26 -1.03
N LEU A 264 -2.05 16.07 -0.51
CA LEU A 264 -1.29 15.31 0.49
C LEU A 264 0.19 15.11 0.13
N VAL A 265 0.46 14.74 -1.13
CA VAL A 265 1.83 14.53 -1.66
C VAL A 265 2.64 15.83 -1.63
N LYS A 266 1.99 16.96 -1.97
CA LYS A 266 2.62 18.28 -1.96
C LYS A 266 2.85 18.77 -0.53
N GLN A 267 1.88 18.61 0.36
CA GLN A 267 2.02 18.94 1.78
C GLN A 267 3.19 18.17 2.41
N CYS A 268 3.30 16.86 2.14
CA CYS A 268 4.41 16.02 2.59
C CYS A 268 5.77 16.50 2.05
N ALA A 269 5.85 16.79 0.75
CA ALA A 269 7.04 17.36 0.12
C ALA A 269 7.45 18.72 0.72
N GLU A 270 6.49 19.60 0.98
CA GLU A 270 6.72 20.90 1.60
C GLU A 270 7.22 20.76 3.03
N PHE A 271 6.61 19.86 3.82
CA PHE A 271 7.07 19.54 5.16
C PHE A 271 8.53 19.07 5.17
N PHE A 272 8.91 18.15 4.27
CA PHE A 272 10.30 17.69 4.17
C PHE A 272 11.29 18.79 3.82
N ARG A 273 10.92 19.68 2.89
CA ARG A 273 11.78 20.82 2.54
C ARG A 273 11.94 21.78 3.71
N GLN A 274 10.87 22.10 4.42
CA GLN A 274 10.93 23.03 5.55
C GLN A 274 11.73 22.45 6.72
N LYS A 275 11.52 21.16 7.03
CA LYS A 275 12.15 20.50 8.17
C LYS A 275 13.61 20.11 7.93
N TYR A 276 13.90 19.50 6.78
CA TYR A 276 15.21 18.89 6.52
C TYR A 276 16.10 19.71 5.57
N LEU A 277 15.56 20.72 4.87
CA LEU A 277 16.34 21.65 4.04
C LEU A 277 16.12 23.12 4.43
N PRO A 278 16.38 23.51 5.69
CA PRO A 278 16.29 24.90 6.10
C PRO A 278 17.33 25.76 5.33
N ASN A 279 17.05 27.06 5.17
CA ASN A 279 17.87 27.94 4.33
C ASN A 279 19.35 28.02 4.76
N TRP A 280 19.64 27.87 6.05
CA TRP A 280 21.02 27.87 6.56
C TRP A 280 21.83 26.65 6.08
N LEU A 281 21.19 25.53 5.72
CA LEU A 281 21.92 24.37 5.17
C LEU A 281 22.65 24.74 3.85
N ARG A 282 22.14 25.73 3.11
CA ARG A 282 22.78 26.22 1.86
C ARG A 282 24.15 26.85 2.08
N THR A 283 24.44 27.33 3.30
CA THR A 283 25.74 27.97 3.58
C THR A 283 26.80 26.98 4.05
N VAL A 284 26.40 25.76 4.44
CA VAL A 284 27.31 24.75 5.01
C VAL A 284 27.44 23.48 4.17
N MET A 285 26.45 23.19 3.31
CA MET A 285 26.44 22.03 2.42
C MET A 285 26.82 22.43 1.01
N LEU A 286 27.44 21.51 0.26
CA LEU A 286 27.76 21.73 -1.15
C LEU A 286 26.49 22.04 -1.95
N THR A 287 26.56 23.03 -2.85
CA THR A 287 25.42 23.47 -3.67
C THR A 287 24.81 22.31 -4.46
N GLU A 288 25.65 21.42 -5.01
CA GLU A 288 25.21 20.26 -5.78
C GLU A 288 24.41 19.27 -4.93
N GLU A 289 24.90 18.96 -3.72
CA GLU A 289 24.23 18.08 -2.76
C GLU A 289 22.90 18.67 -2.28
N PHE A 290 22.86 19.98 -1.99
CA PHE A 290 21.63 20.68 -1.65
C PHE A 290 20.58 20.55 -2.75
N GLN A 291 20.97 20.75 -4.01
CA GLN A 291 20.05 20.66 -5.15
C GLN A 291 19.60 19.22 -5.40
N GLU A 292 20.48 18.23 -5.19
CA GLU A 292 20.12 16.81 -5.32
C GLU A 292 19.03 16.42 -4.31
N ILE A 293 19.21 16.75 -3.03
CA ILE A 293 18.23 16.46 -1.97
C ILE A 293 16.92 17.22 -2.24
N ARG A 294 17.01 18.49 -2.63
CA ARG A 294 15.82 19.30 -2.97
C ARG A 294 15.05 18.71 -4.15
N LYS A 295 15.75 18.15 -5.14
CA LYS A 295 15.15 17.45 -6.28
C LYS A 295 14.47 16.16 -5.84
N LYS A 296 15.04 15.40 -4.90
CA LYS A 296 14.39 14.21 -4.32
C LYS A 296 13.08 14.55 -3.60
N PHE A 297 13.03 15.64 -2.84
CA PHE A 297 11.79 16.12 -2.20
C PHE A 297 10.78 16.75 -3.16
N THR A 298 11.08 16.84 -4.45
CA THR A 298 10.11 17.32 -5.43
C THR A 298 9.36 16.14 -6.02
N PRO A 299 8.02 16.09 -5.89
CA PRO A 299 7.22 14.99 -6.41
C PRO A 299 7.50 14.77 -7.90
N LYS A 300 7.99 13.58 -8.25
CA LYS A 300 8.29 13.20 -9.65
C LYS A 300 7.07 12.59 -10.36
N VAL A 301 6.03 12.23 -9.61
CA VAL A 301 4.89 11.49 -10.12
C VAL A 301 3.82 12.46 -10.60
N ARG A 302 3.51 12.39 -11.90
CA ARG A 302 2.32 13.06 -12.45
C ARG A 302 1.09 12.31 -11.97
N GLN A 303 0.12 13.04 -11.43
CA GLN A 303 -1.19 12.46 -11.12
C GLN A 303 -1.84 11.94 -12.41
N GLY A 304 -2.48 10.78 -12.33
CA GLY A 304 -3.32 10.25 -13.40
C GLY A 304 -4.66 10.96 -13.50
N MET A 305 -5.62 10.30 -14.15
CA MET A 305 -6.92 10.88 -14.52
C MET A 305 -8.10 10.32 -13.71
N LEU A 306 -7.85 9.58 -12.62
CA LEU A 306 -8.92 9.09 -11.76
C LEU A 306 -9.70 10.28 -11.17
N ASP A 307 -10.98 10.36 -11.50
CA ASP A 307 -11.92 11.21 -10.80
C ASP A 307 -12.23 10.61 -9.43
N LEU A 308 -11.88 11.32 -8.35
CA LEU A 308 -12.17 10.84 -6.99
C LEU A 308 -13.66 10.94 -6.67
N ASP A 309 -14.42 11.81 -7.32
CA ASP A 309 -15.84 11.93 -7.06
C ASP A 309 -16.61 10.65 -7.44
N ALA A 310 -16.02 9.83 -8.33
CA ALA A 310 -16.51 8.49 -8.65
C ALA A 310 -16.64 7.58 -7.42
N VAL A 311 -15.77 7.73 -6.39
CA VAL A 311 -15.79 6.92 -5.18
C VAL A 311 -17.11 7.06 -4.42
N ARG A 312 -17.74 8.24 -4.45
CA ARG A 312 -19.04 8.47 -3.79
C ARG A 312 -20.14 7.54 -4.29
N HIS A 313 -20.01 7.08 -5.53
CA HIS A 313 -20.98 6.22 -6.20
C HIS A 313 -20.53 4.76 -6.27
N SER A 314 -19.37 4.41 -5.67
CA SER A 314 -18.83 3.06 -5.75
C SER A 314 -19.39 2.15 -4.65
N THR A 315 -20.33 1.29 -5.04
CA THR A 315 -20.97 0.32 -4.14
C THR A 315 -19.96 -0.57 -3.42
N TYR A 316 -18.96 -1.09 -4.15
CA TYR A 316 -18.00 -2.09 -3.65
C TYR A 316 -16.71 -1.50 -3.06
N PHE A 317 -16.65 -0.18 -2.86
CA PHE A 317 -15.47 0.48 -2.26
C PHE A 317 -15.18 -0.10 -0.86
N PHE A 318 -16.21 -0.10 -0.02
CA PHE A 318 -16.32 -0.80 1.26
C PHE A 318 -17.61 -1.61 1.19
N SER A 319 -17.53 -2.93 1.30
CA SER A 319 -18.68 -3.84 1.12
C SER A 319 -18.62 -5.08 1.98
#